data_AF-A0A481WV96-F1
#
_entry.id   AF-A0A481WV96-F1
#
_cell.length_a   1.000
_cell.length_b   1.000
_cell.length_c   1.000
_cell.angle_alpha   90.00
_cell.angle_beta   90.00
_cell.angle_gamma   90.00
#
_symmetry.space_group_name_H-M   'P 1'
#
loop_
_entity.id
_entity.type
_entity.pdbx_description
1 polymer ?
#
loop_
_entity_poly.entity_id
_entity_poly.type
_entity_poly.pdbx_seq_one_letter_code
_entity_poly.pdbx_strand_id
1 'polypeptide(L)' 'NSDQACSYDEWKETSAYTGGERVAFNGKVYEAKWWTKGDRPDQSGEWGVWRLIGGC' A
#
# COMPACT_ATOMS: atom_id res chain seq x y z
N ASN A 1 7.37 -10.38 19.90
CA ASN A 1 8.03 -9.99 18.64
C ASN A 1 6.91 -9.82 17.63
N SER A 2 6.18 -8.71 17.73
CA SER A 2 4.83 -8.60 17.16
C SER A 2 4.48 -7.13 16.96
N ASP A 3 5.33 -6.42 16.22
CA ASP A 3 4.95 -5.13 15.64
C ASP A 3 4.06 -5.44 14.43
N GLN A 4 2.81 -5.78 14.76
CA GLN A 4 1.77 -6.19 13.84
C GLN A 4 1.19 -4.93 13.17
N ALA A 5 1.96 -4.25 12.32
CA ALA A 5 1.46 -3.17 11.47
C ALA A 5 0.66 -3.76 10.28
N CYS A 6 -0.45 -4.43 10.63
CA CYS A 6 -1.43 -5.14 9.81
C CYS A 6 -0.87 -6.29 8.99
N SER A 7 -1.68 -7.31 8.73
CA SER A 7 -1.29 -8.58 8.08
C SER A 7 -0.83 -8.47 6.60
N TYR A 8 -0.41 -7.30 6.14
CA TYR A 8 0.06 -7.05 4.78
C TYR A 8 1.57 -6.83 4.74
N ASP A 9 2.20 -7.24 3.65
CA ASP A 9 3.60 -6.94 3.39
C ASP A 9 3.85 -5.42 3.32
N GLU A 10 5.01 -4.99 3.81
CA GLU A 10 5.46 -3.61 3.61
C GLU A 10 5.57 -3.30 2.11
N TRP A 11 5.12 -2.10 1.73
CA TRP A 11 5.24 -1.62 0.37
C TRP A 11 6.71 -1.54 -0.08
N LYS A 12 7.01 -2.10 -1.25
CA LYS A 12 8.34 -2.15 -1.87
C LYS A 12 8.28 -1.49 -3.24
N GLU A 13 9.15 -0.52 -3.48
CA GLU A 13 9.24 0.18 -4.77
C GLU A 13 9.62 -0.75 -5.95
N THR A 14 10.31 -1.85 -5.65
CA THR A 14 10.74 -2.83 -6.65
C THR A 14 9.64 -3.83 -7.01
N SER A 15 8.61 -3.93 -6.18
CA SER A 15 7.49 -4.85 -6.37
C SER A 15 6.42 -4.20 -7.24
N ALA A 16 5.90 -4.97 -8.19
CA ALA A 16 4.73 -4.56 -8.95
C ALA A 16 3.49 -5.04 -8.19
N TYR A 17 2.53 -4.15 -8.00
CA TYR A 17 1.27 -4.41 -7.33
C TYR A 17 0.14 -4.21 -8.33
N THR A 18 -0.77 -5.16 -8.35
CA THR A 18 -1.93 -5.20 -9.24
C THR A 18 -3.16 -4.67 -8.53
N GLY A 19 -4.19 -4.28 -9.30
CA GLY A 19 -5.44 -3.79 -8.74
C GLY A 19 -6.07 -4.81 -7.78
N GLY A 20 -6.29 -4.41 -6.52
CA GLY A 20 -6.78 -5.25 -5.43
C GLY A 20 -5.70 -5.73 -4.46
N GLU A 21 -4.41 -5.56 -4.78
CA GLU A 21 -3.33 -5.86 -3.84
C GLU A 21 -3.24 -4.83 -2.72
N ARG A 22 -2.82 -5.27 -1.54
CA ARG A 22 -2.78 -4.45 -0.33
C ARG A 22 -1.41 -4.52 0.32
N VAL A 23 -0.94 -3.37 0.77
CA VAL A 23 0.38 -3.18 1.36
C VAL A 23 0.28 -2.35 2.62
N ALA A 24 1.16 -2.61 3.58
CA ALA A 24 1.35 -1.74 4.71
C ALA A 24 2.42 -0.68 4.38
N PHE A 25 2.14 0.59 4.67
CA PHE A 25 3.11 1.67 4.57
C PHE A 25 2.86 2.68 5.69
N ASN A 26 3.90 2.97 6.48
CA ASN A 26 3.85 3.98 7.53
C ASN A 26 2.68 3.78 8.53
N GLY A 27 2.43 2.52 8.93
CA GLY A 27 1.33 2.15 9.85
C GLY A 27 -0.07 2.19 9.22
N LYS A 28 -0.18 2.33 7.90
CA LYS A 28 -1.45 2.38 7.17
C LYS A 28 -1.49 1.33 6.08
N VAL A 29 -2.66 0.78 5.82
CA VAL A 29 -2.90 -0.17 4.73
C VAL A 29 -3.42 0.59 3.51
N TYR A 30 -2.79 0.32 2.38
CA TYR A 30 -3.16 0.86 1.08
C TYR A 30 -3.48 -0.26 0.10
N GLU A 31 -4.52 -0.07 -0.70
CA GLU A 31 -4.94 -0.99 -1.76
C GLU A 31 -4.64 -0.37 -3.13
N ALA A 32 -3.95 -1.10 -4.00
CA ALA A 32 -3.73 -0.67 -5.36
C ALA A 32 -5.04 -0.72 -6.14
N LYS A 33 -5.40 0.37 -6.83
CA LYS A 33 -6.61 0.46 -7.67
C LYS A 33 -6.40 -0.18 -9.04
N TRP A 34 -5.17 -0.16 -9.54
CA TRP A 34 -4.73 -0.78 -10.80
C TRP A 34 -3.24 -1.14 -10.69
N TRP A 35 -2.68 -1.69 -11.77
CA TRP A 35 -1.27 -2.05 -11.83
C TRP A 35 -0.35 -0.84 -11.59
N THR A 36 0.51 -0.91 -10.58
CA THR A 36 1.54 0.07 -10.25
C THR A 36 2.83 -0.62 -9.86
N LYS A 37 3.96 0.03 -10.08
CA LYS A 37 5.27 -0.43 -9.64
C LYS A 37 6.10 0.78 -9.26
N GLY A 38 6.57 0.85 -8.03
CA GLY A 38 7.39 1.97 -7.58
C GLY A 38 6.62 3.23 -7.16
N ASP A 39 5.30 3.31 -7.34
CA ASP A 39 4.53 4.45 -6.84
C ASP A 39 4.35 4.39 -5.33
N ARG A 40 4.68 5.50 -4.65
CA ARG A 40 4.52 5.61 -3.20
C ARG A 40 3.05 5.74 -2.80
N PRO A 41 2.55 4.91 -1.87
CA PRO A 41 1.16 4.97 -1.42
C PRO A 41 0.81 6.25 -0.65
N ASP A 42 1.74 6.82 0.10
CA ASP A 42 1.54 8.08 0.84
C ASP A 42 1.44 9.31 -0.08
N GLN A 43 2.06 9.25 -1.26
CA GLN A 43 2.02 10.34 -2.25
C GLN A 43 0.91 10.16 -3.29
N SER A 44 0.24 9.01 -3.29
CA SER A 44 -0.97 8.80 -4.08
C SER A 44 -2.10 9.62 -3.47
N GLY A 45 -2.37 10.78 -4.05
CA GLY A 45 -3.53 11.61 -3.71
C GLY A 45 -4.86 10.93 -4.05
N GLU A 46 -5.96 11.68 -4.03
CA GLU A 46 -7.32 11.15 -4.28
C GLU A 46 -7.48 10.42 -5.65
N TRP A 47 -6.68 10.83 -6.63
CA TRP A 47 -6.58 10.24 -7.97
C TRP A 47 -5.40 9.29 -8.15
N GLY A 48 -4.65 9.02 -7.08
CA GLY A 48 -3.48 8.16 -7.08
C GLY A 48 -3.82 6.69 -7.24
N VAL A 49 -2.77 5.89 -7.45
CA VAL A 49 -2.92 4.44 -7.67
C VAL A 49 -3.30 3.72 -6.38
N TRP A 50 -2.89 4.26 -5.24
CA TRP A 50 -3.15 3.68 -3.94
C TRP A 50 -4.36 4.31 -3.28
N ARG A 51 -5.25 3.45 -2.78
CA ARG A 51 -6.39 3.81 -1.94
C ARG A 51 -6.05 3.50 -0.49
N LEU A 52 -6.06 4.50 0.38
CA LEU A 52 -5.98 4.28 1.82
C LEU A 52 -7.19 3.46 2.28
N ILE A 53 -6.95 2.28 2.83
CA ILE A 53 -7.98 1.40 3.38
C ILE A 53 -8.22 1.73 4.85
N GLY A 54 -7.15 1.98 5.61
CA GLY A 54 -7.23 2.29 7.03
C GLY A 54 -5.88 2.25 7.72
N GLY A 55 -5.85 2.65 8.98
CA GLY A 55 -4.69 2.47 9.85
C GLY A 55 -4.67 1.08 10.48
N CYS A 56 -3.47 0.66 10.85
CA CYS A 56 -3.23 -0.14 12.04
C CYS A 56 -2.96 0.87 13.17
#